data_AF-A0ABD0S6E6-F1
#
_entry.id   AF-A0ABD0S6E6-F1
#
_cell.length_a   1.000
_cell.length_b   1.000
_cell.length_c   1.000
_cell.angle_alpha   90.00
_cell.angle_beta   90.00
_cell.angle_gamma   90.00
#
_symmetry.space_group_name_H-M   'P 1'
#
loop_
_entity.id
_entity.type
_entity.pdbx_description
1 polymer ?
#
loop_
_entity_poly.entity_id
_entity_poly.type
_entity_poly.pdbx_seq_one_letter_code
_entity_poly.pdbx_strand_id
1 'polypeptide(L)'
;MSHILRSVKRPLLPTRPITTTQVNNTPRSLVKLRKLQAEFQCEDGRPIFLKAGFLDRVLYTSTIVGCCVGVFMVLSTIYENAKPPSWKQSVC
;
A
#
# COMPACT_ATOMS: atom_id res chain seq x y z
N MET A 1 63.10 -0.63 -14.49
CA MET A 1 62.38 -0.66 -13.20
C MET A 1 61.00 -1.26 -13.46
N SER A 2 60.90 -2.57 -13.29
CA SER A 2 59.82 -3.45 -13.74
C SER A 2 58.61 -3.46 -12.78
N HIS A 3 57.42 -3.34 -13.37
CA HIS A 3 56.12 -3.93 -13.00
C HIS A 3 55.72 -4.07 -11.54
N ILE A 4 54.69 -3.32 -11.09
CA ILE A 4 53.65 -3.84 -10.17
C ILE A 4 52.28 -3.22 -10.54
N LEU A 5 51.57 -3.85 -11.49
CA LEU A 5 50.11 -3.71 -11.61
C LEU A 5 49.49 -4.84 -10.79
N ARG A 6 49.06 -4.54 -9.56
CA ARG A 6 48.37 -5.51 -8.69
C ARG A 6 46.91 -5.60 -9.15
N SER A 7 46.63 -6.56 -10.03
CA SER A 7 45.27 -6.99 -10.37
C SER A 7 44.62 -7.63 -9.13
N VAL A 8 43.79 -6.88 -8.42
CA VAL A 8 42.95 -7.41 -7.34
C VAL A 8 41.75 -8.12 -7.98
N LYS A 9 41.92 -9.40 -8.30
CA LYS A 9 40.79 -10.29 -8.62
C LYS A 9 40.01 -10.51 -7.32
N ARG A 10 38.95 -9.73 -7.10
CA ARG A 10 38.01 -9.98 -6.01
C ARG A 10 37.27 -11.30 -6.32
N PRO A 11 37.35 -12.34 -5.46
CA PRO A 11 36.58 -13.54 -5.66
C PRO A 11 35.10 -13.19 -5.52
N LEU A 12 34.33 -13.38 -6.59
CA LEU A 12 32.87 -13.35 -6.55
C LEU A 12 32.42 -14.58 -5.75
N LEU A 13 32.25 -14.41 -4.44
CA LEU A 13 31.55 -15.38 -3.62
C LEU A 13 30.13 -15.55 -4.18
N PRO A 14 29.62 -16.79 -4.34
CA PRO A 14 28.25 -17.00 -4.76
C PRO A 14 27.33 -16.50 -3.65
N THR A 15 26.82 -15.27 -3.79
CA THR A 15 25.75 -14.74 -2.96
C THR A 15 24.53 -15.62 -3.16
N ARG A 16 24.27 -16.50 -2.19
CA ARG A 16 22.99 -17.19 -2.07
C ARG A 16 21.88 -16.13 -2.10
N PRO A 17 20.89 -16.24 -3.00
CA PRO A 17 19.77 -15.31 -2.97
C PRO A 17 19.04 -15.47 -1.64
N ILE A 18 18.97 -14.39 -0.86
CA ILE A 18 18.11 -14.26 0.32
C ILE A 18 16.69 -14.12 -0.21
N THR A 19 16.10 -15.23 -0.65
CA THR A 19 14.68 -15.29 -1.00
C THR A 19 14.04 -16.30 -0.06
N THR A 20 13.33 -15.78 0.95
CA THR A 20 12.63 -16.57 1.96
C THR A 20 11.25 -17.03 1.51
N THR A 21 10.85 -16.78 0.25
CA THR A 21 9.57 -17.27 -0.24
C THR A 21 9.67 -18.78 -0.47
N GLN A 22 8.85 -19.54 0.27
CA GLN A 22 8.50 -20.92 -0.07
C GLN A 22 7.98 -20.92 -1.51
N VAL A 23 8.82 -21.32 -2.46
CA VAL A 23 8.42 -21.48 -3.85
C VAL A 23 7.55 -22.72 -3.89
N ASN A 24 6.24 -22.52 -3.72
CA ASN A 24 5.27 -23.53 -4.09
C ASN A 24 5.39 -23.68 -5.63
N ASN A 25 6.20 -24.64 -6.06
CA ASN A 25 6.53 -24.97 -7.46
C ASN A 25 5.32 -25.55 -8.22
N THR A 26 4.11 -25.06 -7.96
CA THR A 26 2.96 -25.32 -8.81
C THR A 26 3.14 -24.46 -10.07
N PRO A 27 3.36 -25.06 -11.26
CA PRO A 27 3.69 -24.29 -12.47
C PRO A 27 2.60 -23.27 -12.86
N ARG A 28 1.34 -23.53 -12.49
CA ARG A 28 0.23 -22.56 -12.69
C ARG A 28 0.32 -21.32 -11.80
N SER A 29 0.96 -21.38 -10.63
CA SER A 29 1.03 -20.23 -9.70
C SER A 29 2.04 -19.20 -10.20
N LEU A 30 3.18 -19.64 -10.72
CA LEU A 30 4.24 -18.77 -11.24
C LEU A 30 3.79 -17.96 -12.46
N VAL A 31 3.00 -18.55 -13.37
CA VAL A 31 2.46 -17.84 -14.54
C VAL A 31 1.53 -16.69 -14.12
N LYS A 32 0.70 -16.92 -13.10
CA LYS A 32 -0.20 -15.88 -12.55
C LYS A 32 0.59 -14.74 -11.92
N LEU A 33 1.63 -15.05 -11.16
CA LEU A 33 2.48 -14.05 -10.52
C LEU A 33 3.25 -13.21 -11.55
N ARG A 34 3.77 -13.83 -12.61
CA ARG A 34 4.44 -13.11 -13.71
C ARG A 34 3.49 -12.15 -14.42
N LYS A 35 2.25 -12.57 -14.67
CA LYS A 35 1.21 -11.71 -15.25
C LYS A 35 0.89 -10.52 -14.34
N LEU A 36 0.70 -10.78 -13.04
CA LEU A 36 0.43 -9.73 -12.05
C LEU A 36 1.60 -8.75 -11.94
N GLN A 37 2.85 -9.26 -11.93
CA GLN A 37 4.04 -8.42 -11.94
C GLN A 37 4.08 -7.52 -13.17
N ALA A 38 3.79 -8.04 -14.36
CA ALA A 38 3.76 -7.22 -15.58
C ALA A 38 2.69 -6.12 -15.52
N GLU A 39 1.49 -6.44 -15.03
CA GLU A 39 0.38 -5.49 -14.89
C GLU A 39 0.70 -4.39 -13.86
N PHE A 40 1.31 -4.74 -12.73
CA PHE A 40 1.71 -3.78 -11.70
C PHE A 40 3.04 -3.07 -11.98
N GLN A 41 3.83 -3.52 -12.95
CA GLN A 41 5.08 -2.86 -13.37
C GLN A 41 4.91 -1.99 -14.62
N CYS A 42 3.76 -2.01 -15.28
CA CYS A 42 3.45 -1.11 -16.40
C CYS A 42 3.46 0.36 -15.95
N GLU A 43 4.09 1.26 -16.71
CA GLU A 43 4.13 2.69 -16.37
C GLU A 43 2.85 3.42 -16.80
N ASP A 44 1.77 3.23 -16.04
CA ASP A 44 0.46 3.85 -16.32
C ASP A 44 0.28 5.23 -15.65
N GLY A 45 1.29 5.72 -14.93
CA GLY A 45 1.24 6.97 -14.17
C GLY A 45 0.27 6.99 -12.98
N ARG A 46 -0.39 5.86 -12.68
CA ARG A 46 -1.36 5.72 -11.57
C ARG A 46 -0.64 5.30 -10.28
N PRO A 47 -1.10 5.78 -9.11
CA PRO A 47 -0.56 5.33 -7.84
C PRO A 47 -0.89 3.86 -7.60
N ILE A 48 -0.06 3.17 -6.80
CA ILE A 48 -0.11 1.71 -6.62
C ILE A 48 -1.47 1.20 -6.09
N PHE A 49 -2.15 1.99 -5.25
CA PHE A 49 -3.44 1.62 -4.65
C PHE A 49 -4.63 1.76 -5.61
N LEU A 50 -4.42 2.30 -6.82
CA LEU A 50 -5.45 2.45 -7.84
C LEU A 50 -5.12 1.64 -9.11
N LYS A 51 -4.08 0.80 -9.03
CA LYS A 51 -3.47 0.15 -10.18
C LYS A 51 -4.23 -1.08 -10.64
N ALA A 52 -4.98 -1.76 -9.77
CA ALA A 52 -5.82 -2.90 -10.15
C ALA A 52 -7.12 -2.48 -10.86
N GLY A 53 -7.36 -1.17 -11.02
CA GLY A 53 -8.37 -0.64 -11.94
C GLY A 53 -9.66 -0.17 -11.25
N PHE A 54 -10.82 -0.59 -11.78
CA PHE A 54 -12.13 -0.05 -11.37
C PHE A 54 -12.51 -0.41 -9.93
N LEU A 55 -12.22 -1.65 -9.50
CA LEU A 55 -12.55 -2.12 -8.16
C LEU A 55 -11.85 -1.27 -7.09
N ASP A 56 -10.56 -0.97 -7.30
CA ASP A 56 -9.77 -0.11 -6.40
C ASP A 56 -10.38 1.28 -6.26
N ARG A 57 -10.93 1.85 -7.35
CA ARG A 57 -11.57 3.17 -7.32
C ARG A 57 -12.84 3.17 -6.50
N VAL A 58 -13.68 2.13 -6.64
CA VAL A 58 -14.91 1.98 -5.86
C VAL A 58 -14.57 1.84 -4.39
N LEU A 59 -13.61 0.96 -4.06
CA LEU A 59 -13.18 0.71 -2.68
C LEU A 59 -12.55 1.96 -2.04
N TYR A 60 -11.68 2.66 -2.78
CA TYR A 60 -11.09 3.92 -2.30
C TYR A 60 -12.15 4.97 -2.04
N THR A 61 -13.08 5.16 -2.98
CA THR A 61 -14.14 6.17 -2.87
C THR A 61 -15.07 5.87 -1.70
N SER A 62 -15.52 4.63 -1.55
CA SER A 62 -16.41 4.25 -0.44
C SER A 62 -15.72 4.42 0.92
N THR A 63 -14.43 4.09 1.01
CA THR A 63 -13.64 4.28 2.24
C THR A 63 -13.52 5.76 2.61
N ILE A 64 -13.19 6.62 1.65
CA ILE A 64 -13.09 8.07 1.88
C ILE A 64 -14.44 8.65 2.31
N VAL A 65 -15.52 8.31 1.59
CA VAL A 65 -16.87 8.76 1.94
C VAL A 65 -17.26 8.32 3.34
N GLY A 66 -17.03 7.04 3.68
CA GLY A 66 -17.30 6.50 5.01
C GLY A 66 -16.50 7.21 6.11
N CYS A 67 -15.21 7.47 5.89
CA CYS A 67 -14.38 8.23 6.81
C CYS A 67 -14.89 9.66 7.00
N CYS A 68 -15.24 10.37 5.93
CA CYS A 68 -15.79 11.72 6.04
C CYS A 68 -17.08 11.74 6.86
N VAL A 69 -18.03 10.85 6.54
CA VAL A 69 -19.30 10.73 7.28
C VAL A 69 -19.04 10.43 8.75
N GLY A 70 -18.15 9.49 9.05
CA GLY A 70 -17.79 9.14 10.43
C GLY A 70 -17.20 10.33 11.19
N VAL A 71 -16.29 11.08 10.58
CA VAL A 71 -15.70 12.29 11.20
C VAL A 71 -16.77 13.34 11.47
N PHE A 72 -17.65 13.64 10.51
CA PHE A 72 -18.74 14.60 10.73
C PHE A 72 -19.66 14.17 11.87
N MET A 73 -20.04 12.90 11.92
CA MET A 73 -20.91 12.38 12.98
C MET A 73 -20.26 12.49 14.37
N VAL A 74 -18.96 12.17 14.46
CA VAL A 74 -18.19 12.32 15.70
C VAL A 74 -18.13 13.79 16.13
N LEU A 75 -17.85 14.71 15.20
CA LEU A 75 -17.83 16.15 15.50
C LEU A 75 -19.18 16.66 15.99
N SER A 76 -20.29 16.26 15.36
CA SER A 76 -21.64 16.60 15.82
C SER A 76 -21.91 16.05 17.21
N THR A 77 -21.49 14.80 17.47
CA THR A 77 -21.66 14.16 18.79
C THR A 77 -20.87 14.90 19.86
N ILE A 78 -19.62 15.27 19.59
CA ILE A 78 -18.80 16.06 20.52
C ILE A 78 -19.46 17.42 20.76
N TYR A 79 -19.92 18.10 19.70
CA TYR A 79 -20.56 19.40 19.80
C TYR A 79 -21.83 19.35 20.66
N GLU A 80 -22.68 18.35 20.50
CA GLU A 80 -23.88 18.17 21.32
C GLU A 80 -23.54 17.84 22.78
N ASN A 81 -22.52 17.04 23.03
CA ASN A 81 -22.10 16.67 24.38
C ASN A 81 -21.36 17.81 25.12
N ALA A 82 -20.66 18.68 24.39
CA ALA A 82 -19.98 19.84 24.95
C ALA A 82 -20.95 20.94 25.41
N LYS A 83 -22.19 20.96 24.92
CA LYS A 83 -23.19 21.96 25.35
C LYS A 83 -23.62 21.71 26.80
N PRO A 84 -23.58 22.73 27.67
CA PRO A 84 -24.15 22.62 29.00
C PRO A 84 -25.65 22.30 28.93
N PRO A 85 -26.23 21.61 29.93
CA PRO A 85 -27.63 21.20 29.93
C PRO A 85 -28.61 22.39 29.84
N SER A 86 -28.18 23.59 30.22
CA SER A 86 -28.97 24.82 30.09
C SER A 86 -29.28 25.21 28.64
N TRP A 87 -28.50 24.75 27.66
CA TRP A 87 -28.72 25.04 26.24
C TRP A 87 -29.56 23.98 25.52
N LYS A 88 -29.87 22.87 26.22
CA LYS A 88 -30.62 21.74 25.68
C LYS A 88 -32.09 21.77 26.06
N GLN A 89 -32.48 22.57 27.06
CA GLN A 89 -33.87 22.71 27.47
C GLN A 89 -34.54 23.84 26.68
N SER A 90 -35.55 23.51 25.87
CA SER A 90 -36.52 24.51 25.41
C SER A 90 -37.37 24.92 26.59
N VAL A 91 -37.20 26.15 27.06
CA VAL A 91 -38.14 26.77 28.00
C VAL A 91 -39.52 26.84 27.34
N CYS A 92 -40.53 26.28 27.99
CA CYS A 92 -41.94 26.60 27.77
C CYS A 92 -42.25 27.97 28.40
#